data_AF-A0AAU0LW72-F1
#
_entry.id   AF-A0AAU0LW72-F1
#
_cell.length_a   1.000
_cell.length_b   1.000
_cell.length_c   1.000
_cell.angle_alpha   90.00
_cell.angle_beta   90.00
_cell.angle_gamma   90.00
#
_symmetry.space_group_name_H-M   'P 1'
#
loop_
_entity.id
_entity.type
_entity.pdbx_description
1 polymer ?
#
loop_
_entity_poly.entity_id
_entity_poly.type
_entity_poly.pdbx_seq_one_letter_code
_entity_poly.pdbx_strand_id
1 'polypeptide(L)'
;MDNFKVIEHGYSLDLNRIVDGWELSPYSCHAPSMNKAKSKILKMLNSDYLDLQHSYTREYITYLNIPVERDRNFDLIEFDGKSVTRTQAKYLQRQKDRNEYLDGVLANTEVTHCYIKKRGQYYGDNYCGYTDRQVLAGVYLKSDAVREAKRCDELTVRPIEADSHNALINHFIEKIKKHLI
;
A
#
# COMPACT_ATOMS: atom_id res chain seq x y z
N MET A 1 -15.64 -9.94 0.30
CA MET A 1 -15.74 -8.63 0.96
C MET A 1 -15.36 -8.84 2.41
N ASP A 2 -14.32 -8.19 2.89
CA ASP A 2 -13.84 -8.37 4.27
C ASP A 2 -14.94 -7.96 5.26
N ASN A 3 -15.35 -8.91 6.11
CA ASN A 3 -16.51 -8.77 6.98
C ASN A 3 -16.12 -8.13 8.32
N PHE A 4 -15.49 -6.95 8.27
CA PHE A 4 -15.14 -6.21 9.47
C PHE A 4 -16.39 -5.61 10.12
N LYS A 5 -16.52 -5.80 11.44
CA LYS A 5 -17.58 -5.17 12.23
C LYS A 5 -17.32 -3.66 12.32
N VAL A 6 -18.24 -2.88 11.77
CA VAL A 6 -18.15 -1.41 11.79
C VAL A 6 -18.67 -0.88 13.12
N ILE A 7 -17.85 -0.07 13.78
CA ILE A 7 -18.18 0.64 15.02
C ILE A 7 -18.81 1.98 14.67
N GLU A 8 -18.15 2.76 13.81
CA GLU A 8 -18.61 4.08 13.36
C GLU A 8 -18.30 4.29 11.88
N HIS A 9 -19.21 4.97 11.18
CA HIS A 9 -19.06 5.26 9.75
C HIS A 9 -18.15 6.46 9.53
N GLY A 10 -17.20 6.32 8.59
CA GLY A 10 -16.35 7.39 8.08
C GLY A 10 -17.01 8.21 6.97
N TYR A 11 -16.74 9.51 6.96
CA TYR A 11 -17.22 10.46 5.97
C TYR A 11 -16.11 11.42 5.58
N SER A 12 -16.08 11.84 4.33
CA SER A 12 -15.08 12.76 3.77
C SER A 12 -15.73 13.90 3.00
N LEU A 13 -15.03 15.03 2.91
CA LEU A 13 -15.37 16.11 2.00
C LEU A 13 -15.05 15.67 0.56
N ASP A 14 -16.01 15.74 -0.34
CA ASP A 14 -15.81 15.42 -1.75
C ASP A 14 -15.18 16.64 -2.46
N LEU A 15 -13.85 16.60 -2.56
CA LEU A 15 -13.05 17.69 -3.14
C LEU A 15 -13.31 17.91 -4.63
N ASN A 16 -13.81 16.90 -5.36
CA ASN A 16 -14.11 17.04 -6.80
C ASN A 16 -15.32 17.95 -7.03
N ARG A 17 -16.15 18.13 -6.00
CA ARG A 17 -17.34 18.98 -6.02
C ARG A 17 -17.06 20.40 -5.55
N ILE A 18 -15.81 20.74 -5.26
CA ILE A 18 -15.39 22.05 -4.76
C ILE A 18 -14.48 22.71 -5.81
N VAL A 19 -14.71 23.99 -6.08
CA VAL A 19 -13.81 24.80 -6.92
C VAL A 19 -12.43 24.79 -6.30
N ASP A 20 -11.42 24.44 -7.09
CA ASP A 20 -10.03 24.31 -6.63
C ASP A 20 -9.86 23.39 -5.41
N GLY A 21 -10.73 22.39 -5.27
CA GLY A 21 -10.66 21.41 -4.17
C GLY A 21 -9.34 20.63 -4.10
N TRP A 22 -8.54 20.64 -5.17
CA TRP A 22 -7.18 20.07 -5.19
C TRP A 22 -6.17 20.86 -4.35
N GLU A 23 -6.46 22.13 -4.01
CA GLU A 23 -5.67 22.95 -3.08
C GLU A 23 -6.00 22.65 -1.61
N LEU A 24 -7.14 21.99 -1.35
CA LEU A 24 -7.58 21.68 0.00
C LEU A 24 -6.97 20.39 0.52
N SER A 25 -6.65 20.38 1.82
CA SER A 25 -6.37 19.14 2.52
C SER A 25 -7.62 18.26 2.60
N PRO A 26 -7.48 16.92 2.54
CA PRO A 26 -8.63 16.03 2.68
C PRO A 26 -9.19 16.10 4.10
N TYR A 27 -10.45 16.52 4.23
CA TYR A 27 -11.18 16.54 5.50
C TYR A 27 -12.02 15.27 5.65
N SER A 28 -11.77 14.51 6.72
CA SER A 28 -12.52 13.28 7.02
C SER A 28 -12.87 13.21 8.50
N CYS A 29 -14.01 12.60 8.83
CA CYS A 29 -14.45 12.40 10.20
C CYS A 29 -15.29 11.13 10.36
N HIS A 30 -15.44 10.68 11.60
CA HIS A 30 -16.41 9.65 11.97
C HIS A 30 -17.69 10.32 12.50
N ALA A 31 -18.85 9.81 12.10
CA ALA A 31 -20.14 10.31 12.60
C ALA A 31 -21.23 9.22 12.54
N PRO A 32 -22.30 9.34 13.36
CA PRO A 32 -23.43 8.41 13.29
C PRO A 32 -24.36 8.66 12.09
N SER A 33 -24.28 9.82 11.44
CA SER A 33 -25.08 10.15 10.28
C SER A 33 -24.42 11.21 9.39
N MET A 34 -24.84 11.26 8.13
CA MET A 34 -24.37 12.25 7.15
C MET A 34 -24.54 13.69 7.64
N ASN A 35 -25.68 14.02 8.26
CA ASN A 35 -25.92 15.38 8.77
C ASN A 35 -24.94 15.76 9.88
N LYS A 36 -24.61 14.82 10.78
CA LYS A 36 -23.60 15.05 11.81
C LYS A 36 -22.20 15.16 11.22
N ALA A 37 -21.89 14.39 10.18
CA ALA A 37 -20.63 14.52 9.43
C ALA A 37 -20.51 15.91 8.78
N LYS A 38 -21.55 16.39 8.09
CA LYS A 38 -21.61 17.75 7.52
C LYS A 38 -21.31 18.82 8.57
N SER A 39 -21.94 18.74 9.75
CA SER A 39 -21.67 19.69 10.83
C SER A 39 -20.22 19.62 11.34
N LYS A 40 -19.64 18.41 11.46
CA LYS A 40 -18.26 18.22 11.92
C LYS A 40 -17.26 18.76 10.90
N ILE A 41 -17.40 18.36 9.63
CA ILE A 41 -16.50 18.79 8.54
C ILE A 41 -16.56 20.30 8.35
N LEU A 42 -17.76 20.90 8.38
CA LEU A 42 -17.90 22.36 8.30
C LEU A 42 -17.15 23.07 9.44
N LYS A 43 -17.18 22.53 10.66
CA LYS A 43 -16.39 23.04 11.78
C LYS A 43 -14.89 22.86 11.57
N MET A 44 -14.46 21.75 10.95
CA MET A 44 -13.03 21.49 10.67
C MET A 44 -12.46 22.45 9.62
N LEU A 45 -13.29 22.93 8.69
CA LEU A 45 -12.91 23.94 7.71
C LEU A 45 -12.70 25.34 8.33
N ASN A 46 -13.04 25.55 9.61
CA ASN A 46 -12.80 26.80 10.36
C ASN A 46 -13.18 28.09 9.62
N SER A 47 -12.22 29.00 9.37
CA SER A 47 -12.41 30.26 8.63
C SER A 47 -12.38 30.08 7.11
N ASP A 48 -11.86 28.95 6.64
CA ASP A 48 -11.47 28.74 5.25
C ASP A 48 -12.68 28.33 4.39
N TYR A 49 -13.84 28.05 4.98
CA TYR A 49 -15.05 27.66 4.23
C TYR A 49 -15.82 28.83 3.60
N LEU A 50 -15.59 30.07 4.04
CA LEU A 50 -16.43 31.21 3.65
C LEU A 50 -16.38 31.50 2.14
N ASP A 51 -15.27 31.16 1.49
CA ASP A 51 -15.05 31.40 0.06
C ASP A 51 -15.14 30.13 -0.80
N LEU A 52 -15.37 28.96 -0.20
CA LEU A 52 -15.47 27.72 -0.95
C LEU A 52 -16.77 27.69 -1.74
N GLN A 53 -16.69 27.29 -3.01
CA GLN A 53 -17.83 27.19 -3.91
C GLN A 53 -17.96 25.78 -4.49
N HIS A 54 -19.18 25.38 -4.84
CA HIS A 54 -19.43 24.18 -5.62
C HIS A 54 -18.84 24.31 -7.02
N SER A 55 -18.18 23.26 -7.52
CA SER A 55 -17.56 23.26 -8.85
C SER A 55 -18.58 23.39 -9.99
N TYR A 56 -19.79 22.83 -9.81
CA TYR A 56 -20.83 22.82 -10.83
C TYR A 56 -21.76 24.04 -10.77
N THR A 57 -22.22 24.43 -9.58
CA THR A 57 -23.22 25.50 -9.43
C THR A 57 -22.60 26.87 -9.16
N ARG A 58 -21.32 26.92 -8.76
CA ARG A 58 -20.64 28.13 -8.28
C ARG A 58 -21.30 28.78 -7.06
N GLU A 59 -22.20 28.07 -6.39
CA GLU A 59 -22.78 28.51 -5.12
C GLU A 59 -21.80 28.31 -3.98
N TYR A 60 -21.80 29.25 -3.02
CA TYR A 60 -21.01 29.11 -1.80
C TYR A 60 -21.42 27.90 -0.99
N ILE A 61 -20.43 27.26 -0.38
CA ILE A 61 -20.62 26.13 0.50
C ILE A 61 -21.24 26.60 1.82
N THR A 62 -22.31 25.93 2.19
CA THR A 62 -23.08 26.11 3.41
C THR A 62 -23.30 24.74 4.05
N TYR A 63 -23.82 24.72 5.27
CA TYR A 63 -24.22 23.48 5.91
C TYR A 63 -25.21 22.63 5.07
N LEU A 64 -26.07 23.28 4.27
CA LEU A 64 -27.09 22.59 3.49
C LEU A 64 -26.50 21.89 2.26
N ASN A 65 -25.60 22.56 1.55
CA ASN A 65 -25.05 22.10 0.28
C ASN A 65 -23.61 21.56 0.36
N ILE A 66 -22.94 21.55 1.52
CA ILE A 66 -21.57 20.99 1.65
C ILE A 66 -21.50 19.54 1.11
N PRO A 67 -20.58 19.26 0.17
CA PRO A 67 -20.49 17.96 -0.48
C PRO A 67 -19.73 16.98 0.43
N VAL A 68 -20.47 16.22 1.23
CA VAL A 68 -19.91 15.15 2.08
C VAL A 68 -20.34 13.80 1.53
N GLU A 69 -19.39 12.89 1.44
CA GLU A 69 -19.60 11.52 0.97
C GLU A 69 -19.20 10.48 2.02
N ARG A 70 -19.61 9.24 1.77
CA ARG A 70 -19.36 8.11 2.65
C ARG A 70 -18.01 7.48 2.31
N ASP A 71 -17.02 7.62 3.17
CA ASP A 71 -15.72 6.97 2.99
C ASP A 71 -15.62 5.66 3.79
N ARG A 72 -15.82 4.54 3.11
CA ARG A 72 -15.73 3.20 3.71
C ARG A 72 -14.32 2.83 4.16
N ASN A 73 -13.28 3.43 3.58
CA ASN A 73 -11.89 3.17 3.97
C ASN A 73 -11.55 3.85 5.30
N PHE A 74 -12.24 4.94 5.60
CA PHE A 74 -12.16 5.65 6.88
C PHE A 74 -13.15 5.13 7.93
N ASP A 75 -13.74 3.96 7.74
CA ASP A 75 -14.59 3.35 8.78
C ASP A 75 -13.78 2.95 9.99
N LEU A 76 -14.29 3.28 11.17
CA LEU A 76 -13.76 2.76 12.42
C LEU A 76 -14.30 1.35 12.62
N ILE A 77 -13.40 0.40 12.73
CA ILE A 77 -13.70 -1.02 12.88
C ILE A 77 -12.94 -1.60 14.07
N GLU A 78 -13.44 -2.72 14.58
CA GLU A 78 -12.74 -3.51 15.60
C GLU A 78 -11.77 -4.48 14.92
N PHE A 79 -10.47 -4.37 15.23
CA PHE A 79 -9.42 -5.25 14.72
C PHE A 79 -8.42 -5.55 15.83
N ASP A 80 -8.20 -6.84 16.16
CA ASP A 80 -7.36 -7.30 17.27
C ASP A 80 -7.63 -6.58 18.62
N GLY A 81 -8.91 -6.36 18.94
CA GLY A 81 -9.31 -5.67 20.18
C GLY A 81 -9.00 -4.16 20.21
N LYS A 82 -8.57 -3.57 19.10
CA LYS A 82 -8.35 -2.12 18.95
C LYS A 82 -9.35 -1.54 17.95
N SER A 83 -9.69 -0.27 18.16
CA SER A 83 -10.47 0.52 17.20
C SER A 83 -9.52 1.19 16.21
N VAL A 84 -9.57 0.80 14.95
CA VAL A 84 -8.68 1.31 13.88
C VAL A 84 -9.50 1.60 12.62
N THR A 85 -8.95 2.39 11.70
CA THR A 85 -9.63 2.58 10.41
C THR A 85 -9.54 1.31 9.57
N ARG A 86 -10.48 1.12 8.64
CA ARG A 86 -10.46 -0.02 7.72
C ARG A 86 -9.16 -0.08 6.90
N THR A 87 -8.64 1.06 6.46
CA THR A 87 -7.33 1.12 5.79
C THR A 87 -6.20 0.63 6.69
N GLN A 88 -6.18 1.05 7.96
CA GLN A 88 -5.17 0.60 8.92
C GLN A 88 -5.28 -0.90 9.18
N ALA A 89 -6.48 -1.45 9.38
CA ALA A 89 -6.67 -2.88 9.57
C ALA A 89 -6.16 -3.68 8.36
N LYS A 90 -6.47 -3.24 7.13
CA LYS A 90 -5.95 -3.88 5.91
C LYS A 90 -4.42 -3.82 5.83
N TYR A 91 -3.81 -2.71 6.25
CA TYR A 91 -2.36 -2.60 6.34
C TYR A 91 -1.79 -3.57 7.37
N LEU A 92 -2.36 -3.62 8.58
CA LEU A 92 -1.94 -4.53 9.65
C LEU A 92 -2.09 -6.00 9.24
N GLN A 93 -3.20 -6.37 8.60
CA GLN A 93 -3.40 -7.72 8.10
C GLN A 93 -2.33 -8.08 7.04
N ARG A 94 -2.10 -7.18 6.07
CA ARG A 94 -1.04 -7.38 5.07
C ARG A 94 0.33 -7.55 5.70
N GLN A 95 0.63 -6.81 6.77
CA GLN A 95 1.88 -6.96 7.52
C GLN A 95 1.99 -8.32 8.21
N LYS A 96 0.90 -8.81 8.80
CA LYS A 96 0.87 -10.17 9.38
C LYS A 96 1.12 -11.23 8.31
N ASP A 97 0.33 -11.21 7.24
CA ASP A 97 0.44 -12.18 6.13
C ASP A 97 1.84 -12.18 5.53
N ARG A 98 2.43 -10.99 5.36
CA ARG A 98 3.79 -10.81 4.88
C ARG A 98 4.83 -11.39 5.83
N ASN A 99 4.71 -11.13 7.12
CA ASN A 99 5.66 -11.65 8.11
C ASN A 99 5.56 -13.17 8.23
N GLU A 100 4.35 -13.73 8.21
CA GLU A 100 4.11 -15.17 8.16
C GLU A 100 4.76 -15.82 6.93
N TYR A 101 4.60 -15.20 5.76
CA TYR A 101 5.28 -15.65 4.54
C TYR A 101 6.82 -15.64 4.69
N LEU A 102 7.39 -14.55 5.20
CA LEU A 102 8.83 -14.41 5.40
C LEU A 102 9.37 -15.42 6.43
N ASP A 103 8.62 -15.68 7.50
CA ASP A 103 8.94 -16.71 8.49
C ASP A 103 8.85 -18.12 7.89
N GLY A 104 7.87 -18.36 7.02
CA GLY A 104 7.77 -19.60 6.25
C GLY A 104 8.97 -19.84 5.34
N VAL A 105 9.47 -18.80 4.64
CA VAL A 105 10.70 -18.88 3.83
C VAL A 105 11.91 -19.18 4.70
N LEU A 106 12.01 -18.56 5.88
CA LEU A 106 13.13 -18.78 6.79
C LEU A 106 13.15 -20.21 7.34
N ALA A 107 11.98 -20.73 7.71
CA ALA A 107 11.80 -22.08 8.26
C ALA A 107 11.97 -23.20 7.22
N ASN A 108 11.72 -22.93 5.93
CA ASN A 108 11.88 -23.94 4.89
C ASN A 108 13.36 -24.29 4.67
N THR A 109 13.76 -25.52 4.99
CA THR A 109 15.15 -26.02 4.89
C THR A 109 15.64 -26.23 3.46
N GLU A 110 14.73 -26.45 2.50
CA GLU A 110 15.08 -26.65 1.09
C GLU A 110 15.49 -25.34 0.43
N VAL A 111 14.97 -24.21 0.91
CA VAL A 111 15.37 -22.89 0.46
C VAL A 111 16.69 -22.52 1.11
N THR A 112 17.70 -22.25 0.28
CA THR A 112 19.01 -21.74 0.74
C THR A 112 19.23 -20.30 0.31
N HIS A 113 18.83 -19.96 -0.92
CA HIS A 113 19.01 -18.64 -1.51
C HIS A 113 17.69 -18.03 -1.98
N CYS A 114 17.66 -16.71 -2.07
CA CYS A 114 16.51 -15.92 -2.47
C CYS A 114 16.95 -14.76 -3.36
N TYR A 115 16.04 -14.31 -4.21
CA TYR A 115 16.10 -12.96 -4.77
C TYR A 115 15.38 -11.97 -3.85
N ILE A 116 15.81 -10.71 -3.93
CA ILE A 116 15.11 -9.58 -3.34
C ILE A 116 14.55 -8.72 -4.46
N LYS A 117 13.28 -8.35 -4.39
CA LYS A 117 12.64 -7.43 -5.33
C LYS A 117 12.10 -6.19 -4.64
N LYS A 118 12.20 -5.05 -5.32
CA LYS A 118 11.56 -3.78 -4.96
C LYS A 118 10.71 -3.29 -6.12
N ARG A 119 9.41 -3.05 -5.88
CA ARG A 119 8.47 -2.50 -6.87
C ARG A 119 8.54 -3.19 -8.26
N GLY A 120 8.73 -4.51 -8.26
CA GLY A 120 8.75 -5.33 -9.49
C GLY A 120 10.14 -5.62 -10.08
N GLN A 121 11.18 -4.89 -9.69
CA GLN A 121 12.57 -5.12 -10.14
C GLN A 121 13.35 -5.94 -9.12
N TYR A 122 14.31 -6.74 -9.59
CA TYR A 122 15.26 -7.46 -8.76
C TYR A 122 16.41 -6.54 -8.35
N TYR A 123 16.92 -6.70 -7.12
CA TYR A 123 18.22 -6.13 -6.76
C TYR A 123 19.33 -6.81 -7.56
N GLY A 124 20.32 -6.03 -8.02
CA GLY A 124 21.58 -6.56 -8.55
C GLY A 124 22.46 -7.14 -7.43
N ASP A 125 23.66 -7.60 -7.74
CA ASP A 125 24.60 -8.13 -6.74
C ASP A 125 25.00 -7.09 -5.68
N ASN A 126 25.29 -7.56 -4.46
CA ASN A 126 25.70 -6.73 -3.32
C ASN A 126 24.75 -5.55 -3.02
N TYR A 127 23.45 -5.76 -3.22
CA TYR A 127 22.41 -4.74 -3.05
C TYR A 127 22.57 -3.51 -3.95
N CYS A 128 23.36 -3.61 -5.03
CA CYS A 128 23.68 -2.51 -5.91
C CYS A 128 22.94 -2.62 -7.25
N GLY A 129 22.24 -1.54 -7.61
CA GLY A 129 21.48 -1.46 -8.85
C GLY A 129 20.22 -2.33 -8.86
N TYR A 130 19.49 -2.22 -9.97
CA TYR A 130 18.25 -2.96 -10.21
C TYR A 130 18.25 -3.57 -11.59
N THR A 131 17.59 -4.71 -11.73
CA THR A 131 17.37 -5.34 -13.02
C THR A 131 15.95 -5.91 -13.11
N ASP A 132 15.38 -5.87 -14.29
CA ASP A 132 14.14 -6.56 -14.62
C ASP A 132 14.37 -8.04 -14.96
N ARG A 133 15.62 -8.43 -15.28
CA ARG A 133 15.99 -9.77 -15.71
C ARG A 133 16.48 -10.61 -14.55
N GLN A 134 15.79 -11.71 -14.28
CA GLN A 134 16.17 -12.67 -13.24
C GLN A 134 17.58 -13.26 -13.46
N VAL A 135 18.06 -13.39 -14.71
CA VAL A 135 19.41 -13.90 -15.02
C VAL A 135 20.54 -12.98 -14.52
N LEU A 136 20.24 -11.70 -14.30
CA LEU A 136 21.19 -10.67 -13.85
C LEU A 136 20.94 -10.26 -12.38
N ALA A 137 19.96 -10.88 -11.72
CA ALA A 137 19.58 -10.55 -10.37
C ALA A 137 20.62 -11.08 -9.37
N GLY A 138 20.85 -10.32 -8.30
CA GLY A 138 21.71 -10.76 -7.21
C GLY A 138 21.08 -11.91 -6.43
N VAL A 139 21.93 -12.86 -6.04
CA VAL A 139 21.54 -14.07 -5.29
C VAL A 139 21.98 -13.91 -3.84
N TYR A 140 21.02 -13.99 -2.91
CA TYR A 140 21.24 -13.71 -1.50
C TYR A 140 20.94 -14.93 -0.64
N LEU A 141 21.66 -15.10 0.47
CA LEU A 141 21.26 -16.05 1.51
C LEU A 141 19.86 -15.72 2.00
N LYS A 142 19.01 -16.74 2.21
CA LYS A 142 17.63 -16.52 2.66
C LYS A 142 17.54 -15.72 3.95
N SER A 143 18.49 -15.90 4.87
CA SER A 143 18.53 -15.21 6.17
C SER A 143 18.73 -13.71 6.00
N ASP A 144 19.64 -13.31 5.09
CA ASP A 144 19.89 -11.91 4.80
C ASP A 144 18.73 -11.30 4.02
N ALA A 145 18.22 -12.00 3.01
CA ALA A 145 17.07 -11.53 2.23
C ALA A 145 15.82 -11.30 3.10
N VAL A 146 15.51 -12.24 4.00
CA VAL A 146 14.40 -12.11 4.95
C VAL A 146 14.64 -10.97 5.94
N ARG A 147 15.88 -10.82 6.46
CA ARG A 147 16.22 -9.72 7.37
C ARG A 147 15.98 -8.35 6.71
N GLU A 148 16.47 -8.16 5.48
CA GLU A 148 16.30 -6.89 4.77
C GLU A 148 14.83 -6.65 4.42
N ALA A 149 14.09 -7.69 4.01
CA ALA A 149 12.66 -7.55 3.79
C ALA A 149 11.91 -7.16 5.06
N LYS A 150 12.19 -7.77 6.21
CA LYS A 150 11.54 -7.37 7.48
C LYS A 150 11.79 -5.91 7.86
N ARG A 151 12.88 -5.28 7.39
CA ARG A 151 13.20 -3.87 7.63
C ARG A 151 12.49 -2.90 6.68
N CYS A 152 12.07 -3.36 5.50
CA CYS A 152 11.51 -2.50 4.47
C CYS A 152 10.31 -3.16 3.77
N ASP A 153 9.13 -2.58 3.97
CA ASP A 153 7.85 -3.09 3.44
C ASP A 153 7.79 -3.20 1.91
N GLU A 154 8.54 -2.35 1.20
CA GLU A 154 8.59 -2.35 -0.26
C GLU A 154 9.37 -3.54 -0.83
N LEU A 155 10.13 -4.24 0.01
CA LEU A 155 10.93 -5.38 -0.39
C LEU A 155 10.12 -6.67 -0.28
N THR A 156 10.28 -7.51 -1.30
CA THR A 156 9.71 -8.85 -1.36
C THR A 156 10.81 -9.87 -1.59
N VAL A 157 10.66 -11.04 -0.97
CA VAL A 157 11.63 -12.15 -1.07
C VAL A 157 11.04 -13.23 -1.95
N ARG A 158 11.85 -13.71 -2.90
CA ARG A 158 11.48 -14.83 -3.78
C ARG A 158 12.48 -15.97 -3.60
N PRO A 159 12.07 -17.12 -3.03
CA PRO A 159 12.90 -18.32 -2.97
C PRO A 159 13.43 -18.73 -4.34
N ILE A 160 14.67 -19.21 -4.37
CA ILE A 160 15.32 -19.72 -5.57
C ILE A 160 15.27 -21.24 -5.54
N GLU A 161 14.73 -21.82 -6.62
CA GLU A 161 14.89 -23.23 -6.92
C GLU A 161 16.18 -23.37 -7.74
N ALA A 162 17.14 -24.14 -7.23
CA ALA A 162 18.51 -24.16 -7.71
C ALA A 162 18.62 -24.71 -9.12
N ASP A 163 17.88 -25.78 -9.45
CA ASP A 163 17.98 -26.43 -10.76
C ASP A 163 17.43 -25.53 -11.86
N SER A 164 16.25 -24.93 -11.63
CA SER A 164 15.63 -23.96 -12.53
C SER A 164 16.51 -22.71 -12.72
N HIS A 165 17.10 -22.20 -11.63
CA HIS A 165 18.00 -21.05 -11.72
C HIS A 165 19.27 -21.38 -12.53
N ASN A 166 19.92 -22.50 -12.22
CA ASN A 166 21.13 -22.92 -12.91
C ASN A 166 20.87 -23.18 -14.40
N ALA A 167 19.73 -23.80 -14.75
CA ALA A 167 19.32 -23.97 -16.14
C ALA A 167 19.16 -22.63 -16.87
N LEU A 168 18.55 -21.65 -16.21
CA LEU A 168 18.36 -20.30 -16.74
C LEU A 168 19.70 -19.56 -16.95
N ILE A 169 20.65 -19.69 -16.02
CA ILE A 169 22.00 -19.13 -16.16
C ILE A 169 22.76 -19.80 -17.30
N ASN A 170 22.77 -21.13 -17.36
CA ASN A 170 23.45 -21.89 -18.42
C ASN A 170 22.90 -21.53 -19.80
N HIS A 171 21.58 -21.41 -19.94
CA HIS A 171 20.97 -20.95 -21.18
C HIS A 171 21.45 -19.55 -21.58
N PHE A 172 21.56 -18.63 -20.63
CA PHE A 172 22.05 -17.28 -20.87
C PHE A 172 23.53 -17.25 -21.28
N ILE A 173 24.37 -18.08 -20.64
CA ILE A 173 25.77 -18.26 -21.01
C ILE A 173 25.90 -18.77 -22.45
N GLU A 174 25.16 -19.81 -22.83
CA GLU A 174 25.19 -20.37 -24.19
C GLU A 174 24.71 -19.35 -25.23
N LYS A 175 23.71 -18.53 -24.87
CA LYS A 175 23.28 -17.42 -25.72
C LYS A 175 24.42 -16.41 -25.91
N ILE A 176 25.12 -16.01 -24.86
CA ILE A 176 26.24 -15.05 -24.96
C ILE A 176 27.36 -15.63 -25.81
N LYS A 177 27.74 -16.89 -25.60
CA LYS A 177 28.82 -17.56 -26.37
C LYS A 177 28.60 -17.47 -27.87
N LYS A 178 27.36 -17.59 -28.33
CA LYS A 178 26.99 -17.48 -29.77
C LYS A 178 27.21 -16.08 -30.37
N HIS A 179 27.36 -15.05 -29.55
CA HIS A 179 27.54 -13.66 -29.99
C HIS A 179 28.96 -13.13 -29.72
N LEU A 180 29.88 -13.98 -29.26
CA LEU A 180 31.29 -13.62 -29.15
C LEU A 180 31.87 -13.46 -30.58
N ILE A 181 32.63 -12.39 -30.78
CA ILE A 181 33.36 -12.08 -32.02
C ILE A 181 34.83 -12.40 -31.81
#